data_AF-A0A920DYK0-F1
#
_entry.id   AF-A0A920DYK0-F1
#
_cell.length_a   1.000
_cell.length_b   1.000
_cell.length_c   1.000
_cell.angle_alpha   90.00
_cell.angle_beta   90.00
_cell.angle_gamma   90.00
#
_symmetry.space_group_name_H-M   'P 1'
#
loop_
_entity.id
_entity.type
_entity.pdbx_description
1 polymer ?
#
loop_
_entity_poly.entity_id
_entity_poly.type
_entity_poly.pdbx_seq_one_letter_code
_entity_poly.pdbx_strand_id
1 'polypeptide(L)' 'MEKGKDTFGVSISKQLCVLRELEMPSTVRNQINNTNSLMGIRTAEWDDISIEWSYHPDDGFNLTINED' A
#
# COMPACT_ATOMS: atom_id res chain seq x y z
N MET A 1 -8.21 -30.19 -9.96
CA MET A 1 -7.39 -29.22 -9.21
C MET A 1 -7.56 -27.89 -9.92
N GLU A 2 -8.42 -27.03 -9.38
CA GLU A 2 -8.61 -25.69 -9.93
C GLU A 2 -7.35 -24.90 -9.58
N LYS A 3 -6.54 -24.54 -10.58
CA LYS A 3 -5.44 -23.60 -10.35
C LYS A 3 -6.10 -22.30 -9.90
N GLY A 4 -5.89 -21.92 -8.64
CA GLY A 4 -6.26 -20.60 -8.15
C GLY A 4 -5.72 -19.58 -9.14
N LYS A 5 -6.60 -18.77 -9.73
CA LYS A 5 -6.21 -17.64 -10.57
C LYS A 5 -5.14 -16.88 -9.80
N ASP A 6 -3.94 -16.75 -10.36
CA ASP A 6 -2.97 -15.77 -9.91
C ASP A 6 -3.61 -14.40 -10.12
N THR A 7 -4.40 -13.94 -9.14
CA THR A 7 -4.93 -12.59 -9.13
C THR A 7 -3.75 -11.72 -8.79
N PHE A 8 -3.04 -11.25 -9.81
CA PHE A 8 -2.22 -10.05 -9.66
C PHE A 8 -3.10 -9.03 -8.94
N GLY A 9 -2.70 -8.66 -7.72
CA GLY A 9 -3.45 -7.71 -6.90
C GLY A 9 -3.68 -6.40 -7.65
N VAL A 10 -4.47 -5.51 -7.05
CA VAL A 10 -4.69 -4.17 -7.63
C VAL A 10 -3.33 -3.51 -7.88
N SER A 11 -3.07 -3.03 -9.10
CA SER A 11 -1.79 -2.36 -9.42
C SER A 11 -1.49 -1.21 -8.46
N ILE A 12 -0.21 -0.96 -8.16
CA ILE A 12 0.20 0.14 -7.27
C ILE A 12 -0.39 1.50 -7.70
N SER A 13 -0.50 1.79 -9.01
CA SER A 13 -1.08 3.05 -9.50
C SER A 13 -2.55 3.22 -9.12
N LYS A 14 -3.32 2.13 -9.06
CA LYS A 14 -4.72 2.15 -8.61
C LYS A 14 -4.82 2.27 -7.10
N GLN A 15 -3.95 1.59 -6.36
CA GLN A 15 -3.88 1.75 -4.90
C GLN A 15 -3.54 3.20 -4.51
N LEU A 16 -2.53 3.80 -5.16
CA LEU A 16 -2.19 5.21 -4.98
C LEU A 16 -3.28 6.18 -5.45
N CYS A 17 -4.14 5.77 -6.39
CA CYS A 17 -5.33 6.55 -6.75
C CYS A 17 -6.29 6.61 -5.57
N VAL A 18 -6.58 5.47 -4.94
CA VAL A 18 -7.46 5.42 -3.75
C VAL A 18 -6.86 6.27 -2.61
N LEU A 19 -5.58 6.12 -2.30
CA LEU A 19 -4.94 6.94 -1.25
C LEU A 19 -4.95 8.44 -1.56
N ARG A 20 -4.94 8.84 -2.84
CA ARG A 20 -5.08 10.26 -3.22
C ARG A 20 -6.49 10.78 -2.95
N GLU A 21 -7.52 10.00 -3.27
CA GLU A 21 -8.92 10.38 -2.99
C GLU A 21 -9.20 10.42 -1.48
N LEU A 22 -8.47 9.61 -0.70
CA LEU A 22 -8.45 9.66 0.77
C LEU A 22 -7.53 10.75 1.32
N GLU A 23 -7.18 11.76 0.52
CA GLU A 23 -6.41 12.94 0.93
C GLU A 23 -5.02 12.66 1.57
N MET A 24 -4.40 11.52 1.24
CA MET A 24 -3.09 11.14 1.78
C MET A 24 -2.06 12.28 1.74
N PRO A 25 -1.43 12.63 2.89
CA PRO A 25 -0.42 13.67 2.95
C PRO A 25 0.78 13.38 2.04
N SER A 26 1.39 14.44 1.48
CA SER A 26 2.57 14.30 0.63
C SER A 26 3.76 13.62 1.32
N THR A 27 3.84 13.74 2.65
CA THR A 27 4.83 13.07 3.49
C THR A 27 4.64 11.55 3.44
N VAL A 28 3.41 11.05 3.57
CA VAL A 28 3.07 9.62 3.46
C VAL A 28 3.38 9.10 2.05
N ARG A 29 2.98 9.85 1.00
CA ARG A 29 3.34 9.51 -0.39
C ARG A 29 4.86 9.36 -0.59
N ASN A 30 5.64 10.26 0.01
CA ASN A 30 7.09 10.19 -0.06
C ASN A 30 7.66 8.99 0.70
N GLN A 31 7.07 8.59 1.83
CA GLN A 31 7.49 7.39 2.54
C GLN A 31 7.23 6.14 1.72
N ILE A 32 6.06 6.02 1.08
CA ILE A 32 5.72 4.93 0.17
C ILE A 32 6.75 4.84 -0.97
N ASN A 33 7.05 5.95 -1.65
CA ASN A 33 8.00 5.97 -2.76
C ASN A 33 9.44 5.59 -2.35
N ASN A 34 9.81 5.77 -1.09
CA ASN A 34 11.14 5.44 -0.57
C ASN A 34 11.18 4.07 0.13
N THR A 35 10.07 3.35 0.18
CA THR A 35 10.01 2.03 0.82
C THR A 35 10.69 0.99 -0.06
N ASN A 36 11.61 0.23 0.53
CA ASN A 36 12.29 -0.90 -0.12
C ASN A 36 12.09 -2.18 0.69
N SER A 37 12.52 -3.32 0.13
CA SER A 37 12.29 -4.65 0.71
C SER A 37 12.96 -4.92 2.05
N LEU A 38 13.94 -4.12 2.45
CA LEU A 38 14.64 -4.27 3.73
C LEU A 38 13.94 -3.51 4.87
N MET A 39 13.00 -2.63 4.55
CA MET A 39 12.34 -1.77 5.54
C MET A 39 11.20 -2.46 6.29
N GLY A 40 10.75 -3.63 5.81
CA GLY A 40 9.64 -4.37 6.40
C GLY A 40 8.32 -3.61 6.31
N ILE A 41 7.48 -3.81 7.33
CA ILE A 41 6.17 -3.17 7.44
C ILE A 41 6.33 -1.70 7.84
N ARG A 42 5.55 -0.84 7.20
CA ARG A 42 5.46 0.60 7.44
C ARG A 42 4.02 0.98 7.74
N THR A 43 3.84 1.98 8.58
CA THR A 43 2.52 2.51 8.93
C THR A 43 2.47 4.02 8.78
N ALA A 44 1.27 4.54 8.55
CA ALA A 44 0.98 5.98 8.58
C ALA A 44 -0.49 6.21 8.90
N GLU A 45 -0.76 7.34 9.53
CA GLU A 45 -2.10 7.75 9.96
C GLU A 45 -2.32 9.20 9.55
N TRP A 46 -3.54 9.50 9.11
CA TRP A 46 -4.05 10.85 8.90
C TRP A 46 -5.58 10.83 8.99
N ASP A 47 -6.15 11.92 9.50
CA ASP A 47 -7.58 12.02 9.79
C ASP A 47 -8.09 10.81 10.59
N ASP A 48 -9.06 10.05 10.07
CA ASP A 48 -9.65 8.83 10.62
C ASP A 48 -9.16 7.55 9.92
N ILE A 49 -8.02 7.64 9.22
CA ILE A 49 -7.47 6.59 8.37
C ILE A 49 -6.12 6.12 8.90
N SER A 50 -5.97 4.80 9.04
CA SER A 50 -4.69 4.13 9.29
C SER A 50 -4.34 3.22 8.13
N ILE A 51 -3.09 3.29 7.65
CA ILE A 51 -2.59 2.38 6.62
C ILE A 51 -1.38 1.59 7.10
N GLU A 52 -1.26 0.38 6.57
CA GLU A 52 -0.08 -0.47 6.69
C GLU A 52 0.37 -0.87 5.28
N TRP A 53 1.67 -0.75 4.99
CA TRP A 53 2.21 -1.22 3.72
C TRP A 53 3.56 -1.92 3.85
N SER A 54 3.87 -2.75 2.86
CA SER A 54 5.18 -3.37 2.67
C SER A 54 5.47 -3.51 1.17
N TYR A 55 6.73 -3.72 0.83
CA TYR A 55 7.15 -3.98 -0.55
C TYR A 55 8.16 -5.11 -0.59
N HIS A 56 7.96 -6.07 -1.52
CA HIS A 56 8.97 -7.06 -1.88
C HIS A 56 9.00 -7.20 -3.41
N PRO A 57 10.17 -7.38 -4.06
CA PRO A 57 10.24 -7.59 -5.51
C PRO A 57 9.40 -8.77 -6.01
N ASP A 58 9.24 -9.80 -5.19
CA ASP A 58 8.49 -11.01 -5.55
C ASP A 58 6.98 -10.85 -5.35
N ASP A 59 6.55 -10.09 -4.34
CA ASP A 59 5.13 -9.95 -3.96
C ASP A 59 4.50 -8.63 -4.44
N GLY A 60 5.33 -7.65 -4.79
CA GLY A 60 4.94 -6.29 -5.11
C GLY A 60 4.67 -5.43 -3.87
N PHE A 61 3.85 -4.40 -4.05
CA PHE A 61 3.42 -3.48 -3.00
C PHE A 61 2.10 -3.95 -2.40
N ASN A 62 2.12 -4.26 -1.11
CA ASN A 62 0.94 -4.67 -0.36
C ASN A 62 0.49 -3.53 0.57
N LEU A 63 -0.81 -3.25 0.60
CA LEU A 63 -1.41 -2.13 1.32
C LEU A 63 -2.70 -2.58 1.99
N THR A 64 -2.82 -2.27 3.27
CA THR A 64 -4.05 -2.38 4.05
C THR A 64 -4.48 -0.99 4.51
N ILE A 65 -5.78 -0.73 4.48
CA ILE A 65 -6.39 0.52 4.95
C ILE A 65 -7.41 0.14 6.02
N ASN A 66 -7.41 0.86 7.12
CA ASN A 66 -8.38 0.77 8.20
C ASN A 66 -8.98 2.17 8.45
N GLU A 67 -10.25 2.20 8.82
CA GLU A 67 -10.96 3.37 9.33
C GLU A 67 -11.17 3.15 10.84
N ASP A 68 -10.93 4.18 11.66
CA ASP A 68 -11.17 4.15 13.11
C ASP A 68 -12.63 4.46 13.50
#